data_AF-A0A317H854-F1
#
_entry.id   AF-A0A317H854-F1
#
_cell.length_a   1.000
_cell.length_b   1.000
_cell.length_c   1.000
_cell.angle_alpha   90.00
_cell.angle_beta   90.00
_cell.angle_gamma   90.00
#
_symmetry.space_group_name_H-M   'P 1'
#
loop_
_entity.id
_entity.type
_entity.pdbx_description
1 polymer ?
#
loop_
_entity_poly.entity_id
_entity_poly.type
_entity_poly.pdbx_seq_one_letter_code
_entity_poly.pdbx_strand_id
1 'polypeptide(L)'
;MPHVISDDLTVLLAVLPPYVREAVSQMEDCDGLLEIVLDLGRLPEGRFPDKEVALSTNPVTAEDVKYVVERIGQFGGDNRAGIERTLHRI
;
A
#
# COMPACT_ATOMS: atom_id res chain seq x y z
N MET A 1 13.81 -1.46 -17.52
CA MET A 1 13.96 -2.89 -17.17
C MET A 1 12.61 -3.37 -16.67
N PRO A 2 12.16 -4.62 -16.88
CA PRO A 2 10.88 -5.03 -16.32
C PRO A 2 11.00 -5.06 -14.79
N HIS A 3 10.19 -4.25 -14.11
CA HIS A 3 10.09 -4.26 -12.65
C HIS A 3 9.55 -5.61 -12.20
N VAL A 4 10.34 -6.34 -11.41
CA VAL A 4 9.89 -7.60 -10.81
C VAL A 4 9.10 -7.22 -9.57
N ILE A 5 7.82 -6.89 -9.79
CA ILE A 5 6.87 -6.69 -8.69
C ILE A 5 6.91 -7.97 -7.84
N SER A 6 7.39 -7.85 -6.60
CA SER A 6 7.39 -8.96 -5.64
C SER A 6 5.96 -9.50 -5.45
N ASP A 7 5.81 -10.80 -5.17
CA ASP A 7 4.51 -11.41 -4.86
C ASP A 7 3.78 -10.64 -3.74
N ASP A 8 4.50 -10.16 -2.73
CA ASP A 8 3.95 -9.33 -1.64
C ASP A 8 3.42 -7.99 -2.13
N LEU A 9 4.13 -7.33 -3.07
CA LEU A 9 3.70 -6.06 -3.65
C LEU A 9 2.44 -6.28 -4.51
N THR A 10 2.36 -7.38 -5.24
CA THR A 10 1.17 -7.74 -6.02
C THR A 10 -0.05 -7.92 -5.12
N VAL A 11 0.13 -8.60 -3.98
CA VAL A 11 -0.93 -8.78 -2.97
C VAL A 11 -1.36 -7.45 -2.36
N LEU A 12 -0.41 -6.59 -1.98
CA LEU A 12 -0.70 -5.25 -1.48
C LEU A 12 -1.50 -4.42 -2.49
N LEU A 13 -1.06 -4.40 -3.75
CA LEU A 13 -1.73 -3.66 -4.81
C LEU A 13 -3.17 -4.14 -5.07
N ALA A 14 -3.49 -5.41 -4.78
CA ALA A 14 -4.83 -5.97 -4.98
C ALA A 14 -5.88 -5.44 -4.00
N VAL A 15 -5.49 -4.95 -2.82
CA VAL A 15 -6.42 -4.43 -1.80
C VAL A 15 -6.65 -2.93 -1.90
N LEU A 16 -5.82 -2.21 -2.65
CA LEU A 16 -5.85 -0.75 -2.71
C LEU A 16 -6.94 -0.22 -3.65
N PRO A 17 -7.43 1.01 -3.41
CA PRO A 17 -8.30 1.69 -4.37
C PRO A 17 -7.63 1.76 -5.75
N PRO A 18 -8.39 1.64 -6.85
CA PRO A 18 -7.82 1.54 -8.20
C PRO A 18 -6.86 2.66 -8.56
N TYR A 19 -7.19 3.90 -8.18
CA TYR A 19 -6.35 5.06 -8.50
C TYR A 19 -4.99 5.03 -7.79
N VAL A 20 -4.94 4.54 -6.53
CA VAL A 20 -3.68 4.41 -5.77
C VAL A 20 -2.82 3.31 -6.39
N ARG A 21 -3.44 2.17 -6.71
CA ARG A 21 -2.78 1.05 -7.38
C ARG A 21 -2.18 1.51 -8.72
N GLU A 22 -2.96 2.20 -9.54
CA GLU A 22 -2.48 2.73 -10.82
C GLU A 22 -1.32 3.70 -10.64
N ALA A 23 -1.40 4.61 -9.66
CA ALA A 23 -0.32 5.53 -9.35
C ALA A 23 0.98 4.81 -9.01
N VAL A 24 0.93 3.78 -8.16
CA VAL A 24 2.11 2.98 -7.77
C VAL A 24 2.64 2.16 -8.95
N SER A 25 1.77 1.53 -9.74
CA SER A 25 2.18 0.72 -10.91
C SER A 25 2.84 1.53 -12.02
N GLN A 26 2.60 2.85 -12.09
CA GLN A 26 3.25 3.75 -13.04
C GLN A 26 4.60 4.29 -12.55
N MET A 27 5.00 4.00 -11.30
CA MET A 27 6.28 4.44 -10.76
C MET A 27 7.43 3.57 -11.25
N GLU A 28 8.46 4.22 -11.81
CA GLU A 28 9.73 3.58 -12.17
C GLU A 28 10.55 3.11 -10.95
N ASP A 29 10.20 3.49 -9.73
CA ASP A 29 10.93 3.09 -8.52
C ASP A 29 10.12 2.14 -7.63
N CYS A 30 9.05 1.51 -8.14
CA CYS A 30 8.10 0.75 -7.30
C CYS A 30 8.74 -0.37 -6.45
N ASP A 31 9.89 -0.91 -6.86
CA ASP A 31 10.67 -1.88 -6.08
C ASP A 31 11.18 -1.33 -4.73
N GLY A 32 11.36 -0.02 -4.60
CA GLY A 32 11.80 0.64 -3.38
C GLY A 32 10.66 1.02 -2.44
N LEU A 33 9.41 0.69 -2.77
CA LEU A 33 8.26 1.08 -1.96
C LEU A 33 8.24 0.29 -0.64
N LEU A 34 8.26 1.02 0.48
CA LEU A 34 8.23 0.45 1.82
C LEU A 34 6.80 0.32 2.35
N GLU A 35 6.01 1.38 2.23
CA GLU A 35 4.62 1.42 2.70
C GLU A 35 3.78 2.42 1.90
N ILE A 36 2.45 2.24 1.98
CA ILE A 36 1.45 3.16 1.42
C ILE A 36 0.58 3.65 2.57
N VAL A 37 0.51 4.97 2.74
CA VAL A 37 -0.24 5.64 3.80
C VAL A 37 -1.55 6.19 3.22
N LEU A 38 -2.67 5.77 3.79
CA LEU A 38 -4.02 6.22 3.42
C LEU A 38 -4.73 6.85 4.62
N ASP A 39 -4.41 8.11 4.90
CA ASP A 39 -5.02 8.87 5.99
C ASP A 39 -6.26 9.63 5.51
N LEU A 40 -7.42 9.38 6.15
CA LEU A 40 -8.69 10.03 5.80
C LEU A 40 -8.56 11.56 5.79
N GLY A 41 -8.88 12.17 4.65
CA GLY A 41 -8.80 13.62 4.43
C GLY A 41 -7.40 14.15 4.08
N ARG A 42 -6.38 13.29 3.98
CA ARG A 42 -5.03 13.63 3.50
C ARG A 42 -4.77 13.06 2.12
N LEU A 43 -3.73 13.55 1.45
CA LEU A 43 -3.30 12.93 0.20
C LEU A 43 -2.71 11.54 0.50
N PRO A 44 -2.96 10.55 -0.35
CA PRO A 44 -2.32 9.25 -0.21
C PRO A 44 -0.83 9.36 -0.51
N GLU A 45 0.00 8.66 0.25
CA GLU A 45 1.46 8.77 0.19
C GLU A 45 2.11 7.39 0.01
N GLY A 46 3.11 7.32 -0.86
CA GLY A 46 4.02 6.19 -0.96
C GLY A 46 5.33 6.54 -0.30
N ARG A 47 5.82 5.67 0.59
CA ARG A 47 7.10 5.87 1.29
C ARG A 47 8.18 4.99 0.73
N PHE A 48 9.35 5.60 0.55
CA PHE A 48 10.59 4.99 0.09
C PHE A 48 11.67 5.26 1.15
N PRO A 49 12.81 4.54 1.12
CA PRO A 49 13.88 4.75 2.10
C PRO A 49 14.34 6.21 2.22
N ASP A 50 14.33 6.94 1.11
CA ASP A 50 14.89 8.29 1.02
C ASP A 50 13.86 9.39 0.75
N LYS A 51 12.60 9.04 0.46
CA LYS A 51 11.57 10.00 0.03
C LYS A 51 10.15 9.55 0.32
N GLU A 52 9.25 10.53 0.37
CA GLU A 52 7.81 10.34 0.38
C GLU A 52 7.23 11.00 -0.89
N VAL A 53 6.28 10.34 -1.53
CA VAL A 53 5.65 10.84 -2.76
C VAL A 53 4.13 10.77 -2.63
N ALA A 54 3.45 11.84 -3.03
CA ALA A 54 2.00 11.81 -3.13
C ALA A 54 1.57 10.92 -4.31
N LEU A 55 0.65 9.99 -4.05
CA LEU A 55 0.11 9.05 -5.03
C LEU A 55 -1.11 9.62 -5.78
N SER A 56 -1.68 10.71 -5.28
CA SER A 56 -2.83 11.40 -5.87
C SER A 56 -2.85 12.86 -5.43
N THR A 57 -3.51 13.70 -6.23
CA THR A 57 -3.86 15.07 -5.85
C THR A 57 -5.19 15.16 -5.09
N ASN A 58 -5.92 14.04 -4.99
CA ASN A 58 -7.20 13.97 -4.29
C ASN A 58 -7.00 13.41 -2.87
N PRO A 59 -7.63 14.00 -1.85
CA PRO A 59 -7.61 13.44 -0.51
C PRO A 59 -8.28 12.06 -0.45
N VAL A 60 -7.75 11.20 0.41
CA VAL A 60 -8.34 9.90 0.75
C VAL A 60 -9.71 10.12 1.35
N THR A 61 -10.68 9.38 0.83
CA THR A 61 -12.07 9.44 1.24
C THR A 61 -12.42 8.31 2.21
N ALA A 62 -13.57 8.41 2.89
CA ALA A 62 -14.06 7.33 3.73
C ALA A 62 -14.39 6.07 2.90
N GLU A 63 -14.78 6.25 1.64
CA GLU A 63 -15.02 5.15 0.69
C GLU A 63 -13.73 4.41 0.36
N ASP A 64 -12.59 5.11 0.24
CA ASP A 64 -11.28 4.50 0.01
C ASP A 64 -10.85 3.64 1.21
N VAL A 65 -10.99 4.16 2.43
CA VAL A 65 -10.68 3.40 3.64
C VAL A 65 -11.59 2.17 3.73
N LYS A 66 -12.88 2.32 3.46
CA LYS A 66 -13.84 1.21 3.43
C LYS A 66 -13.46 0.18 2.37
N TYR A 67 -13.08 0.62 1.17
CA TYR A 67 -12.65 -0.24 0.06
C TYR A 67 -11.50 -1.16 0.48
N VAL A 68 -10.52 -0.62 1.19
CA VAL A 68 -9.35 -1.36 1.69
C VAL A 68 -9.76 -2.32 2.80
N VAL A 69 -10.53 -1.86 3.80
CA VAL A 69 -10.98 -2.69 4.93
C VAL A 69 -11.79 -3.90 4.46
N GLU A 70 -12.71 -3.71 3.50
CA GLU A 70 -13.52 -4.80 2.94
C GLU A 70 -12.70 -5.84 2.17
N ARG A 71 -11.54 -5.46 1.65
CA ARG A 71 -10.64 -6.36 0.91
C ARG A 71 -9.63 -7.04 1.82
N ILE A 72 -9.05 -6.33 2.78
CA ILE A 72 -8.20 -6.94 3.81
C ILE A 72 -8.98 -8.04 4.55
N GLY A 73 -10.25 -7.82 4.88
CA GLY A 73 -11.11 -8.85 5.47
C GLY A 73 -11.33 -10.10 4.59
N GLN A 74 -11.13 -10.00 3.27
CA GLN A 74 -11.14 -11.14 2.35
C GLN A 74 -9.77 -11.83 2.24
N PHE A 75 -8.68 -11.18 2.67
CA PHE A 75 -7.32 -11.74 2.65
C PHE A 75 -7.01 -12.73 3.78
N GLY A 76 -8.04 -13.18 4.52
CA GLY A 76 -7.93 -14.21 5.54
C GLY A 76 -7.87 -13.62 6.94
N GLY A 77 -8.48 -14.31 7.91
CA GLY A 77 -8.70 -13.84 9.29
C GLY A 77 -7.47 -13.59 10.16
N ASP A 78 -6.30 -13.38 9.56
CA ASP A 78 -5.08 -12.95 10.22
C ASP A 78 -4.69 -11.58 9.69
N ASN A 79 -5.12 -10.52 10.38
CA ASN A 79 -4.51 -9.17 10.29
C ASN A 79 -3.08 -9.16 10.89
N ARG A 80 -2.39 -10.30 10.84
CA ARG A 80 -1.00 -10.53 11.21
C ARG A 80 -0.29 -11.06 9.97
N ALA A 81 0.01 -10.17 9.02
CA ALA A 81 1.17 -10.37 8.18
C ALA A 81 2.40 -10.19 9.08
N GLY A 82 2.66 -11.19 9.92
CA GLY A 82 3.95 -11.33 10.59
C GLY A 82 4.97 -11.55 9.50
N ILE A 83 5.67 -10.48 9.11
CA ILE A 83 6.95 -10.60 8.42
C ILE A 83 7.78 -11.56 9.27
N GLU A 84 8.10 -12.71 8.70
CA GLU A 84 8.94 -13.69 9.37
C GLU A 84 10.23 -12.99 9.83
N ARG A 85 10.48 -13.04 11.15
CA ARG A 85 11.74 -12.76 11.87
C ARG A 85 12.01 -11.37 12.46
N THR A 86 11.12 -10.81 13.28
CA THR A 86 11.44 -10.43 14.69
C THR A 86 10.28 -9.67 15.35
N LEU A 87 9.54 -10.36 16.22
CA LEU A 87 8.72 -9.71 17.23
C LEU A 87 9.54 -9.68 18.53
N HIS A 88 10.18 -8.56 18.82
CA HIS A 88 10.54 -8.22 20.20
C HIS A 88 9.44 -7.29 20.74
N ARG A 89 8.65 -7.81 21.68
CA ARG A 89 7.72 -7.01 22.47
C ARG A 89 8.52 -6.26 23.55
N ILE A 90 8.19 -4.99 23.75
CA ILE A 90 8.29 -4.31 25.06
C ILE A 90 6.85 -3.98 25.48
#